data_AF-A0A2E8E0W9-F1
#
_entry.id   AF-A0A2E8E0W9-F1
#
_cell.length_a   1.000
_cell.length_b   1.000
_cell.length_c   1.000
_cell.angle_alpha   90.00
_cell.angle_beta   90.00
_cell.angle_gamma   90.00
#
_symmetry.space_group_name_H-M   'P 1'
#
loop_
_entity.id
_entity.type
_entity.pdbx_description
1 polymer ?
#
loop_
_entity_poly.entity_id
_entity_poly.type
_entity_poly.pdbx_seq_one_letter_code
_entity_poly.pdbx_strand_id
1 'polypeptide(L)'
;MSNTNADEIAAFMNELEENRPAKATGGRRGATYDILKPEFGKIYRNYAILSFNHGTSPLGADSVVVRMVNMDTGRREKIYLQSYEIQDWDRFVKNNEIVTVETTEDGDKKNYNLPVLCDFLKQKEESQKNPGRFYKSFNAIARGAVSRDDLPEYHEDQAPPAEE
;
A
#
# COMPACT_ATOMS: atom_id res chain seq x y z
N MET A 1 7.25 -22.64 49.15
CA MET A 1 6.14 -22.30 48.25
C MET A 1 6.52 -22.83 46.88
N SER A 2 5.74 -23.72 46.28
CA SER A 2 6.02 -24.19 44.92
C SER A 2 5.49 -23.14 43.95
N ASN A 3 6.38 -22.51 43.18
CA ASN A 3 5.93 -21.73 42.03
C ASN A 3 5.19 -22.67 41.08
N THR A 4 3.99 -22.28 40.68
CA THR A 4 3.22 -23.03 39.70
C THR A 4 3.69 -22.65 38.30
N ASN A 5 3.46 -23.52 37.31
CA ASN A 5 3.77 -23.21 35.91
C ASN A 5 3.07 -21.91 35.44
N ALA A 6 1.94 -21.55 36.05
CA ALA A 6 1.26 -20.28 35.78
C ALA A 6 2.07 -19.06 36.27
N ASP A 7 2.74 -19.19 37.42
CA ASP A 7 3.59 -18.14 37.98
C ASP A 7 4.87 -17.96 37.14
N GLU A 8 5.43 -19.06 36.62
CA GLU A 8 6.58 -19.03 35.71
C GLU A 8 6.23 -18.42 34.34
N ILE A 9 5.05 -18.74 33.80
CA ILE A 9 4.54 -18.11 32.56
C ILE A 9 4.31 -16.61 32.78
N ALA A 10 3.74 -16.20 33.91
CA ALA A 10 3.52 -14.80 34.21
C ALA A 10 4.85 -14.03 34.35
N ALA A 11 5.83 -14.61 35.05
CA ALA A 11 7.17 -14.04 35.17
C ALA A 11 7.85 -13.92 33.80
N PHE A 12 7.76 -14.94 32.95
CA PHE A 12 8.31 -14.93 31.59
C PHE A 12 7.62 -13.90 30.69
N MET A 13 6.31 -13.73 30.78
CA MET A 13 5.57 -12.71 30.02
C MET A 13 5.95 -11.29 30.44
N ASN A 14 6.19 -11.05 31.73
CA ASN A 14 6.72 -9.77 32.21
C ASN A 14 8.15 -9.54 31.71
N GLU A 15 9.02 -10.54 31.80
CA GLU A 15 10.40 -10.44 31.32
C GLU A 15 10.44 -10.21 29.79
N LEU A 16 9.51 -10.79 29.04
CA LEU A 16 9.32 -10.56 27.60
C LEU A 16 8.76 -9.16 27.30
N GLU A 17 7.94 -8.57 28.17
CA GLU A 17 7.48 -7.18 28.01
C GLU A 17 8.57 -6.17 28.35
N GLU A 18 9.38 -6.44 29.37
CA GLU A 18 10.51 -5.59 29.78
C GLU A 18 11.69 -5.64 28.80
N ASN A 19 11.94 -6.82 28.19
CA ASN A 19 13.01 -7.02 27.20
C ASN A 19 12.53 -6.95 25.75
N ARG A 20 11.23 -6.72 25.50
CA ARG A 20 10.78 -6.41 24.14
C ARG A 20 11.58 -5.18 23.71
N PRO A 21 12.36 -5.26 22.60
CA PRO A 21 12.92 -4.05 22.03
C PRO A 21 11.75 -3.11 21.88
N ALA A 22 11.90 -1.87 22.38
CA ALA A 22 10.87 -0.85 22.30
C ALA A 22 10.21 -1.06 20.94
N LYS A 23 8.90 -1.41 20.93
CA LYS A 23 8.15 -1.54 19.67
C LYS A 23 8.70 -0.42 18.84
N ALA A 24 9.18 -0.69 17.63
CA ALA A 24 9.41 0.38 16.69
C ALA A 24 8.11 1.18 16.74
N THR A 25 8.13 2.27 17.50
CA THR A 25 7.09 3.26 17.61
C THR A 25 7.23 3.81 16.23
N GLY A 26 6.51 3.16 15.29
CA GLY A 26 6.79 3.23 13.87
C GLY A 26 7.07 4.67 13.57
N GLY A 27 8.34 4.95 13.25
CA GLY A 27 8.92 6.26 13.42
C GLY A 27 8.07 7.28 12.70
N ARG A 28 7.82 8.40 13.37
CA ARG A 28 6.98 9.53 12.92
C ARG A 28 5.51 9.14 12.85
N ARG A 29 4.59 10.06 13.18
CA ARG A 29 3.22 9.96 12.66
C ARG A 29 3.33 10.03 11.15
N GLY A 30 3.58 8.89 10.51
CA GLY A 30 3.68 8.77 9.06
C GLY A 30 2.39 9.33 8.49
N ALA A 31 2.52 10.20 7.51
CA ALA A 31 1.42 10.90 6.88
C ALA A 31 0.14 10.07 6.79
N THR A 32 -0.96 10.65 7.25
CA THR A 32 -2.26 10.01 7.16
C THR A 32 -2.64 9.86 5.70
N TYR A 33 -2.87 8.63 5.25
CA TYR A 33 -3.38 8.36 3.91
C TYR A 33 -4.89 8.26 3.94
N ASP A 34 -5.56 9.19 3.25
CA ASP A 34 -6.99 9.16 3.06
C ASP A 34 -7.40 8.02 2.14
N ILE A 35 -8.56 7.44 2.40
CA ILE A 35 -9.10 6.42 1.50
C ILE A 35 -9.75 7.13 0.32
N LEU A 36 -9.08 7.10 -0.83
CA LEU A 36 -9.71 7.45 -2.09
C LEU A 36 -10.67 6.33 -2.49
N LYS A 37 -11.92 6.68 -2.80
CA LYS A 37 -12.93 5.77 -3.36
C LYS A 37 -13.17 6.14 -4.82
N PRO A 38 -12.35 5.63 -5.76
CA PRO A 38 -12.44 6.08 -7.15
C PRO A 38 -13.77 5.66 -7.76
N GLU A 39 -14.44 6.61 -8.39
CA GLU A 39 -15.61 6.38 -9.24
C GLU A 39 -15.24 5.50 -10.46
N PHE A 40 -16.12 4.55 -10.79
CA PHE A 40 -15.95 3.73 -11.99
C PHE A 40 -16.16 4.59 -13.25
N GLY A 41 -15.29 4.43 -14.25
CA GLY A 41 -15.39 5.19 -15.50
C GLY A 41 -14.71 6.57 -15.48
N LYS A 42 -14.13 6.98 -14.34
CA LYS A 42 -13.40 8.25 -14.20
C LYS A 42 -11.89 8.02 -14.18
N ILE A 43 -11.17 8.80 -14.99
CA ILE A 43 -9.71 8.78 -15.02
C ILE A 43 -9.17 9.71 -13.93
N TYR A 44 -8.27 9.17 -13.10
CA TYR A 44 -7.51 9.88 -12.08
C TYR A 44 -6.10 10.09 -12.62
N ARG A 45 -5.67 11.36 -12.68
CA ARG A 45 -4.42 11.76 -13.34
C ARG A 45 -3.40 12.25 -12.35
N ASN A 46 -2.13 12.23 -12.75
CA ASN A 46 -1.02 12.82 -12.00
C ASN A 46 -0.86 12.25 -10.58
N TYR A 47 -0.91 10.92 -10.46
CA TYR A 47 -0.68 10.25 -9.18
C TYR A 47 0.70 9.61 -9.12
N ALA A 48 1.50 9.89 -8.09
CA ALA A 48 2.74 9.18 -7.83
C ALA A 48 2.50 8.00 -6.87
N ILE A 49 2.73 6.78 -7.33
CA ILE A 49 2.68 5.58 -6.48
C ILE A 49 3.93 5.58 -5.60
N LEU A 50 3.73 5.50 -4.28
CA LEU A 50 4.82 5.50 -3.30
C LEU A 50 5.14 4.10 -2.77
N SER A 51 4.11 3.30 -2.54
CA SER A 51 4.23 1.95 -2.02
C SER A 51 2.95 1.18 -2.23
N PHE A 52 3.03 -0.15 -2.14
CA PHE A 52 1.87 -1.01 -2.12
C PHE A 52 2.14 -2.22 -1.24
N ASN A 53 1.09 -2.82 -0.70
CA ASN A 53 1.19 -4.08 0.03
C ASN A 53 -0.01 -4.97 -0.27
N HIS A 54 0.25 -6.26 -0.47
CA HIS A 54 -0.79 -7.28 -0.43
C HIS A 54 -1.15 -7.55 1.03
N GLY A 55 -2.44 -7.69 1.31
CA GLY A 55 -2.92 -8.00 2.64
C GLY A 55 -4.43 -8.11 2.69
N THR A 56 -4.92 -8.54 3.84
CA THR A 56 -6.36 -8.64 4.06
C THR A 56 -6.92 -7.25 4.40
N SER A 57 -7.92 -6.81 3.65
CA SER A 57 -8.64 -5.57 3.94
C SER A 57 -9.34 -5.65 5.31
N PRO A 58 -9.70 -4.52 5.93
CA PRO A 58 -10.46 -4.53 7.19
C PRO A 58 -11.78 -5.31 7.16
N LEU A 59 -12.29 -5.60 5.96
CA LEU A 59 -13.50 -6.38 5.72
C LEU A 59 -13.23 -7.88 5.48
N GLY A 60 -12.00 -8.36 5.70
CA GLY A 60 -11.62 -9.77 5.59
C GLY A 60 -11.33 -10.26 4.16
N ALA A 61 -11.48 -9.40 3.14
CA ALA A 61 -11.18 -9.76 1.76
C ALA A 61 -9.73 -9.45 1.39
N ASP A 62 -9.09 -10.35 0.63
CA ASP A 62 -7.76 -10.11 0.06
C ASP A 62 -7.76 -8.84 -0.80
N SER A 63 -6.73 -8.02 -0.58
CA SER A 63 -6.61 -6.72 -1.21
C SER A 63 -5.17 -6.33 -1.45
N VAL A 64 -4.96 -5.48 -2.45
CA VAL A 64 -3.76 -4.67 -2.56
C VAL A 64 -4.10 -3.27 -2.10
N VAL A 65 -3.32 -2.77 -1.14
CA VAL A 65 -3.39 -1.37 -0.69
C VAL A 65 -2.32 -0.60 -1.44
N VAL A 66 -2.72 0.27 -2.36
CA VAL A 66 -1.79 1.12 -3.11
C VAL A 66 -1.80 2.51 -2.48
N ARG A 67 -0.63 2.99 -2.04
CA ARG A 67 -0.43 4.32 -1.48
C ARG A 67 0.18 5.24 -2.52
N MET A 68 -0.41 6.41 -2.66
CA MET A 68 -0.10 7.36 -3.71
C MET A 68 -0.17 8.80 -3.21
N VAL A 69 0.42 9.70 -3.98
CA VAL A 69 0.32 11.15 -3.80
C VAL A 69 -0.31 11.72 -5.05
N ASN A 70 -1.35 12.53 -4.87
CA ASN A 70 -1.87 13.38 -5.95
C ASN A 70 -0.88 14.54 -6.14
N MET A 71 -0.22 14.59 -7.29
CA MET A 71 0.85 15.56 -7.57
C MET A 71 0.33 16.99 -7.72
N ASP A 72 -0.97 17.18 -8.01
CA ASP A 72 -1.59 18.49 -8.18
C ASP A 72 -1.99 19.13 -6.83
N THR A 73 -2.32 18.30 -5.83
CA THR A 73 -2.88 18.77 -4.54
C THR A 73 -1.99 18.46 -3.34
N GLY A 74 -1.01 17.57 -3.47
CA GLY A 74 -0.26 17.06 -2.33
C GLY A 74 -1.10 16.18 -1.40
N ARG A 75 -2.27 15.67 -1.81
CA ARG A 75 -3.00 14.71 -0.97
C ARG A 75 -2.36 13.34 -1.03
N ARG A 76 -2.15 12.73 0.14
CA ARG A 76 -1.68 11.35 0.33
C ARG A 76 -2.91 10.48 0.42
N GLU A 77 -3.06 9.59 -0.54
CA GLU A 77 -4.26 8.80 -0.72
C GLU A 77 -3.91 7.32 -0.85
N LYS A 78 -4.83 6.46 -0.44
CA LYS A 78 -4.74 5.02 -0.66
C LYS A 78 -6.00 4.50 -1.32
N ILE A 79 -5.81 3.55 -2.22
CA ILE A 79 -6.90 2.78 -2.82
C ILE A 79 -6.76 1.30 -2.45
N TYR A 80 -7.90 0.62 -2.39
CA TYR A 80 -7.98 -0.82 -2.24
C TYR A 80 -8.38 -1.44 -3.58
N LEU A 81 -7.58 -2.40 -4.03
CA LEU A 81 -7.84 -3.21 -5.21
C LEU A 81 -8.19 -4.63 -4.76
N GLN A 82 -9.28 -5.18 -5.29
CA GLN A 82 -9.81 -6.48 -4.88
C GLN A 82 -10.16 -7.34 -6.09
N SER A 83 -10.16 -8.66 -5.89
CA SER A 83 -10.57 -9.63 -6.93
C SER A 83 -9.75 -9.47 -8.23
N TYR A 84 -10.39 -9.28 -9.38
CA TYR A 84 -9.71 -9.13 -10.67
C TYR A 84 -8.76 -7.93 -10.73
N GLU A 85 -9.02 -6.87 -9.96
CA GLU A 85 -8.18 -5.67 -9.91
C GLU A 85 -6.77 -5.99 -9.36
N ILE A 86 -6.64 -7.03 -8.53
CA ILE A 86 -5.35 -7.50 -8.03
C ILE A 86 -4.50 -8.04 -9.18
N GLN A 87 -5.12 -8.83 -10.06
CA GLN A 87 -4.43 -9.39 -11.22
C GLN A 87 -4.00 -8.29 -12.20
N ASP A 88 -4.84 -7.28 -12.39
CA ASP A 88 -4.50 -6.14 -13.24
C ASP A 88 -3.36 -5.31 -12.64
N TRP A 89 -3.37 -5.12 -11.31
CA TRP A 89 -2.26 -4.48 -10.59
C TRP A 89 -0.94 -5.24 -10.74
N ASP A 90 -0.95 -6.56 -10.53
CA ASP A 90 0.26 -7.37 -10.62
C ASP A 90 0.85 -7.34 -12.05
N ARG A 91 -0.01 -7.32 -13.08
CA ARG A 91 0.42 -7.10 -14.47
C ARG A 91 1.02 -5.72 -14.67
N PHE A 92 0.39 -4.67 -14.13
CA PHE A 92 0.90 -3.31 -14.20
C PHE A 92 2.29 -3.19 -13.55
N VAL A 93 2.48 -3.76 -12.36
CA VAL A 93 3.78 -3.77 -11.65
C VAL A 93 4.85 -4.46 -12.48
N LYS A 94 4.55 -5.65 -13.02
CA LYS A 94 5.48 -6.44 -13.82
C LYS A 94 5.86 -5.73 -15.12
N ASN A 95 4.87 -5.24 -15.88
CA ASN A 95 5.08 -4.68 -17.21
C ASN A 95 5.82 -3.33 -17.20
N ASN A 96 5.84 -2.65 -16.05
CA ASN A 96 6.51 -1.36 -15.87
C ASN A 96 7.72 -1.45 -14.94
N GLU A 97 8.22 -2.65 -14.66
CA GLU A 97 9.40 -2.90 -13.83
C GLU A 97 9.36 -2.20 -12.47
N ILE A 98 8.18 -2.02 -11.88
CA ILE A 98 8.01 -1.35 -10.59
C ILE A 98 8.66 -2.17 -9.47
N VAL A 99 8.67 -3.51 -9.63
CA VAL A 99 9.46 -4.43 -8.82
C VAL A 99 10.31 -5.27 -9.74
N THR A 100 11.61 -5.25 -9.53
CA THR A 100 12.55 -6.17 -10.16
C THR A 100 13.06 -7.16 -9.11
N VAL A 101 13.33 -8.39 -9.55
CA VAL A 101 13.88 -9.45 -8.69
C VAL A 101 15.26 -9.79 -9.22
N GLU A 102 16.27 -9.64 -8.37
CA GLU A 102 17.64 -10.04 -8.64
C GLU A 102 17.95 -11.26 -7.80
N THR A 103 18.27 -12.37 -8.44
CA THR A 103 18.73 -13.58 -7.75
C THR A 103 20.21 -13.42 -7.41
N THR A 104 20.54 -13.35 -6.12
CA THR A 104 21.91 -13.29 -5.61
C THR A 104 22.29 -14.64 -4.96
N GLU A 105 23.55 -14.80 -4.56
CA GLU A 105 24.02 -16.00 -3.84
C GLU A 105 23.25 -16.23 -2.52
N ASP A 106 22.73 -15.16 -1.91
CA ASP A 106 21.95 -15.17 -0.66
C ASP A 106 20.43 -15.30 -0.88
N GLY A 107 19.97 -15.42 -2.13
CA GLY A 107 18.55 -15.58 -2.50
C GLY A 107 17.98 -14.44 -3.34
N ASP A 108 16.65 -14.41 -3.48
CA ASP A 108 15.96 -13.41 -4.30
C ASP A 108 15.87 -12.06 -3.58
N LYS A 109 16.55 -11.05 -4.11
CA LYS A 109 16.44 -9.66 -3.67
C LYS A 109 15.42 -8.92 -4.53
N LYS A 110 14.43 -8.30 -3.88
CA LYS A 110 13.43 -7.43 -4.54
C LYS A 110 13.90 -5.98 -4.50
N ASN A 111 14.02 -5.35 -5.67
CA ASN A 111 14.25 -3.92 -5.81
C ASN A 111 12.92 -3.24 -6.20
N TYR A 112 12.59 -2.14 -5.52
CA TYR A 112 11.37 -1.37 -5.76
C TYR A 112 11.72 -0.06 -6.46
N ASN A 113 11.33 0.06 -7.73
CA ASN A 113 11.55 1.24 -8.56
C ASN A 113 10.39 2.21 -8.35
N LEU A 114 10.37 2.88 -7.19
CA LEU A 114 9.33 3.83 -6.76
C LEU A 114 9.99 5.11 -6.23
N PRO A 115 9.36 6.29 -6.34
CA PRO A 115 8.01 6.54 -6.86
C PRO A 115 7.84 6.45 -8.39
N VAL A 116 6.62 6.12 -8.84
CA VAL A 116 6.24 6.10 -10.27
C VAL A 116 4.99 6.95 -10.49
N LEU A 117 5.06 7.91 -11.41
CA LEU A 117 3.92 8.69 -11.86
C LEU A 117 3.00 7.81 -12.70
N CYS A 118 1.69 7.91 -12.46
CA CYS A 118 0.69 7.18 -13.22
C CYS A 118 -0.62 7.97 -13.37
N ASP A 119 -1.35 7.60 -14.42
CA ASP A 119 -2.79 7.83 -14.50
C ASP A 119 -3.49 6.48 -14.32
N PHE A 120 -4.64 6.45 -13.64
CA PHE A 120 -5.40 5.22 -13.44
C PHE A 120 -6.91 5.42 -13.58
N LEU A 121 -7.60 4.30 -13.79
CA LEU A 121 -9.05 4.21 -14.00
C LEU A 121 -9.54 2.86 -13.46
N LYS A 122 -10.56 2.89 -12.61
CA LYS A 122 -11.34 1.69 -12.27
C LYS A 122 -12.52 1.60 -13.23
N GLN A 123 -12.80 0.41 -13.78
CA GLN A 123 -13.97 0.18 -14.62
C GLN A 123 -14.82 -0.98 -14.08
N LYS A 124 -16.07 -0.99 -14.50
CA LYS A 124 -17.00 -2.09 -14.27
C LYS A 124 -17.41 -2.61 -15.64
N GLU A 125 -16.96 -3.81 -15.95
CA GLU A 125 -17.19 -4.45 -17.24
C GLU A 125 -18.23 -5.55 -17.09
N GLU A 126 -19.14 -5.65 -18.05
CA GLU A 126 -20.09 -6.75 -18.11
C GLU A 126 -19.40 -8.00 -18.69
N SER A 127 -19.64 -9.15 -18.07
CA SER A 127 -19.10 -10.41 -18.52
C SER A 127 -19.73 -10.81 -19.85
N GLN A 128 -18.90 -10.86 -20.90
CA GLN A 128 -19.31 -11.38 -22.20
C GLN A 128 -19.77 -12.85 -22.14
N LYS A 129 -19.24 -13.63 -21.19
CA LYS A 129 -19.60 -15.05 -21.00
C LYS A 129 -20.84 -15.23 -20.13
N ASN A 130 -21.14 -14.30 -19.24
CA ASN A 130 -22.27 -14.39 -18.29
C ASN A 130 -23.02 -13.05 -18.26
N PRO A 131 -23.95 -12.82 -19.20
CA PRO A 131 -24.74 -11.59 -19.25
C PRO A 131 -25.37 -11.25 -17.88
N GLY A 132 -25.33 -9.96 -17.50
CA GLY A 132 -25.79 -9.47 -16.20
C GLY A 132 -24.80 -9.60 -15.05
N ARG A 133 -23.66 -10.29 -15.22
CA ARG A 133 -22.56 -10.27 -14.24
C ARG A 133 -21.55 -9.19 -14.58
N PHE A 134 -21.08 -8.50 -13.56
CA PHE A 134 -20.07 -7.47 -13.72
C PHE A 134 -18.81 -7.81 -12.94
N TYR A 135 -17.65 -7.50 -13.52
CA TYR A 135 -16.38 -7.53 -12.82
C TYR A 135 -15.78 -6.12 -12.79
N LYS A 136 -14.95 -5.88 -11.77
CA LYS A 136 -14.21 -4.64 -11.61
C LYS A 136 -12.81 -4.84 -12.17
N SER A 137 -12.34 -3.89 -12.97
CA SER A 137 -10.98 -3.89 -13.52
C SER A 137 -10.23 -2.63 -13.08
N PHE A 138 -8.91 -2.77 -12.96
CA PHE A 138 -8.02 -1.65 -12.67
C PHE A 138 -7.09 -1.42 -13.86
N ASN A 139 -7.11 -0.22 -14.43
CA ASN A 139 -6.28 0.14 -15.56
C ASN A 139 -5.37 1.28 -15.16
N ALA A 140 -4.07 1.18 -15.45
CA ALA A 140 -3.12 2.24 -15.16
C ALA A 140 -2.06 2.37 -16.26
N ILE A 141 -1.59 3.60 -16.45
CA ILE A 141 -0.51 3.94 -17.38
C ILE A 141 0.62 4.57 -16.56
N ALA A 142 1.80 3.97 -16.60
CA ALA A 142 2.99 4.58 -16.02
C ALA A 142 3.42 5.75 -16.92
N ARG A 143 3.71 6.90 -16.30
CA ARG A 143 4.17 8.12 -16.95
C ARG A 143 5.67 8.37 -16.76
N GLY A 144 6.30 7.58 -15.90
CA GLY A 144 7.74 7.63 -15.63
C GLY A 144 8.06 7.58 -14.14
N ALA A 145 9.34 7.47 -13.83
CA ALA A 145 9.84 7.60 -12.46
C ALA A 145 9.73 9.06 -12.00
N VAL A 146 9.57 9.25 -10.69
CA VAL A 146 9.58 10.57 -10.03
C VAL A 146 10.59 10.52 -8.89
N SER A 147 11.41 11.57 -8.73
CA SER A 147 12.30 11.64 -7.57
C SER A 147 11.49 11.81 -6.30
N ARG A 148 11.97 11.27 -5.16
CA ARG A 148 11.33 11.53 -3.86
C ARG A 148 11.36 13.00 -3.49
N ASP A 149 12.38 13.73 -3.94
CA ASP A 149 12.54 15.15 -3.69
C ASP A 149 11.58 16.02 -4.54
N ASP A 150 11.01 15.44 -5.60
CA ASP A 150 10.02 16.11 -6.47
C ASP A 150 8.58 15.91 -5.99
N LEU A 151 8.37 15.17 -4.89
CA LEU A 151 7.03 14.98 -4.33
C LEU A 151 6.55 16.30 -3.70
N PRO A 152 5.28 16.70 -3.93
CA PRO A 152 4.76 17.92 -3.33
C PRO A 152 4.76 17.84 -1.80
N GLU A 153 4.79 18.98 -1.12
CA GLU A 153 4.60 19.05 0.33
C GLU A 153 3.27 18.45 0.77
N TYR A 154 3.15 18.07 2.05
CA TYR A 154 1.92 17.52 2.59
C TYR A 154 0.77 18.51 2.43
N HIS A 155 -0.40 18.02 2.02
CA HIS A 155 -1.62 18.80 2.13
C HIS A 155 -1.81 19.26 3.60
N GLU A 156 -2.34 20.47 3.80
CA GLU A 156 -2.40 21.16 5.09
C GLU A 156 -3.03 20.35 6.24
N ASP A 157 -4.01 19.50 5.92
CA ASP A 157 -4.75 18.63 6.85
C ASP A 157 -4.08 17.26 7.09
N GLN A 158 -3.01 16.95 6.35
CA GLN A 158 -2.28 15.67 6.40
C GLN A 158 -0.82 15.83 6.83
N ALA A 159 -0.36 17.06 7.03
CA ALA A 159 0.98 17.33 7.52
C ALA A 159 1.18 16.62 8.88
N PRO A 160 2.31 15.90 9.07
CA PRO A 160 2.65 15.41 10.39
C PRO A 160 2.71 16.60 11.35
N PRO A 161 2.28 16.46 12.62
CA PRO A 161 2.42 17.53 13.59
C PRO A 161 3.89 17.95 13.64
N ALA A 162 4.11 19.27 13.70
CA ALA A 162 5.46 19.81 13.86
C ALA A 162 6.13 19.11 15.06
N GLU A 163 7.35 18.64 14.87
CA GLU A 163 8.18 18.18 15.98
C GLU A 163 8.45 19.41 16.87
N GLU A 164 7.83 19.46 18.05
CA GLU A 164 8.18 20.41 19.13
C GLU A 164 9.50 20.02 19.80
#